data_AF-A0A970YHV5-F1
#
_entry.id   AF-A0A970YHV5-F1
#
_cell.length_a   1.000
_cell.length_b   1.000
_cell.length_c   1.000
_cell.angle_alpha   90.00
_cell.angle_beta   90.00
_cell.angle_gamma   90.00
#
_symmetry.space_group_name_H-M   'P 1'
#
loop_
_entity.id
_entity.type
_entity.pdbx_description
1 polymer ?
#
loop_
_entity_poly.entity_id
_entity_poly.type
_entity_poly.pdbx_seq_one_letter_code
_entity_poly.pdbx_strand_id
1 'polypeptide(L)'
;MIRLRRRTREALTGWATVLPALIVQVIFIYLPLIWAFYVSFYSWNMIRPMRFVGFQNYQRLFSSADFWNSLSVTGIYILGTVIPSVVIGLLLAALLNIEWIKGRGIFRTLFYIPVITSMAAAAVIWGWLYEPNFGLVNYFLSIFGINNIKWLSDPNYSLL
;
A
#
# COMPACT_ATOMS: atom_id res chain seq x y z
N MET A 1 -50.29 12.32 0.55
CA MET A 1 -49.46 12.79 1.69
C MET A 1 -48.75 11.67 2.47
N ILE A 2 -49.37 10.53 2.76
CA ILE A 2 -48.78 9.46 3.60
C ILE A 2 -47.49 8.84 3.02
N ARG A 3 -47.40 8.66 1.69
CA ARG A 3 -46.20 8.09 1.03
C ARG A 3 -44.97 9.01 1.08
N LEU A 4 -45.17 10.34 1.08
CA LEU A 4 -44.07 11.32 1.16
C LEU A 4 -43.42 11.30 2.55
N ARG A 5 -44.23 11.24 3.61
CA ARG A 5 -43.74 11.19 5.01
C ARG A 5 -42.91 9.93 5.31
N ARG A 6 -43.26 8.80 4.67
CA ARG A 6 -42.53 7.54 4.80
C ARG A 6 -41.16 7.60 4.12
N ARG A 7 -41.07 8.16 2.91
CA ARG A 7 -39.79 8.38 2.20
C ARG A 7 -38.85 9.32 2.95
N THR A 8 -39.35 10.41 3.53
CA THR A 8 -38.52 11.35 4.31
C THR A 8 -37.98 10.69 5.58
N ARG A 9 -38.79 9.85 6.25
CA ARG A 9 -38.37 9.12 7.45
C ARG A 9 -37.33 8.04 7.12
N GLU A 10 -37.52 7.29 6.04
CA GLU A 10 -36.55 6.31 5.55
C GLU A 10 -35.21 6.99 5.15
N ALA A 11 -35.27 8.15 4.48
CA ALA A 11 -34.08 8.93 4.17
C ALA A 11 -33.37 9.48 5.42
N LEU A 12 -34.11 10.01 6.41
CA LEU A 12 -33.55 10.48 7.67
C LEU A 12 -32.88 9.36 8.46
N THR A 13 -33.48 8.17 8.51
CA THR A 13 -32.87 7.00 9.14
C THR A 13 -31.61 6.56 8.40
N GLY A 14 -31.63 6.55 7.06
CA GLY A 14 -30.44 6.24 6.25
C GLY A 14 -29.30 7.26 6.43
N TRP A 15 -29.61 8.56 6.50
CA TRP A 15 -28.60 9.57 6.79
C TRP A 15 -28.08 9.45 8.23
N ALA A 16 -28.95 9.18 9.21
CA ALA A 16 -28.55 9.03 10.60
C ALA A 16 -27.60 7.84 10.85
N THR A 17 -27.74 6.74 10.08
CA THR A 17 -26.82 5.59 10.19
C THR A 17 -25.49 5.84 9.49
N VAL A 18 -25.47 6.62 8.41
CA VAL A 18 -24.25 6.95 7.65
C VAL A 18 -23.48 8.12 8.27
N LEU A 19 -24.17 9.03 8.98
CA LEU A 19 -23.60 10.25 9.56
C LEU A 19 -22.35 9.99 10.42
N PRO A 20 -22.32 8.99 11.34
CA PRO A 20 -21.16 8.76 12.18
C PRO A 20 -19.92 8.38 11.36
N ALA A 21 -20.09 7.52 10.34
CA ALA A 21 -19.00 7.14 9.45
C ALA A 21 -18.51 8.35 8.62
N LEU A 22 -19.43 9.19 8.12
CA LEU A 22 -19.07 10.41 7.40
C LEU A 22 -18.33 11.41 8.28
N ILE A 23 -18.77 11.61 9.53
CA ILE A 23 -18.09 12.50 10.48
C ILE A 23 -16.65 12.04 10.69
N VAL A 24 -16.43 10.75 10.92
CA VAL A 24 -15.08 10.19 11.07
C VAL A 24 -14.25 10.42 9.80
N GLN A 25 -14.79 10.14 8.60
CA GLN A 25 -14.08 10.39 7.36
C GLN A 25 -13.75 11.88 7.16
N VAL A 26 -14.67 12.79 7.48
CA VAL A 26 -14.43 14.23 7.37
C VAL A 26 -13.32 14.69 8.29
N ILE A 27 -13.34 14.27 9.55
CA ILE A 27 -12.37 14.69 10.55
C ILE A 27 -10.98 14.12 10.26
N PHE A 28 -10.89 12.84 9.90
CA PHE A 28 -9.60 12.15 9.83
C PHE A 28 -9.03 11.99 8.42
N ILE A 29 -9.84 12.19 7.37
CA ILE A 29 -9.40 12.06 5.98
C ILE A 29 -9.51 13.40 5.26
N TYR A 30 -10.72 13.95 5.15
CA TYR A 30 -10.93 15.12 4.29
C TYR A 30 -10.35 16.41 4.87
N LEU A 31 -10.46 16.64 6.18
CA LEU A 31 -9.88 17.81 6.82
C LEU A 31 -8.34 17.86 6.69
N PRO A 32 -7.59 16.79 7.04
CA PRO A 32 -6.14 16.75 6.82
C PRO A 32 -5.75 16.87 5.36
N LEU A 33 -6.54 16.29 4.44
CA LEU A 33 -6.29 16.40 3.00
C LEU A 33 -6.41 17.84 2.50
N ILE A 34 -7.49 18.54 2.88
CA ILE A 34 -7.69 19.95 2.53
C ILE A 34 -6.59 20.81 3.15
N TRP A 35 -6.20 20.52 4.39
CA TRP A 35 -5.10 21.21 5.06
C TRP A 35 -3.76 20.99 4.34
N ALA A 36 -3.42 19.75 3.97
CA ALA A 36 -2.20 19.44 3.24
C ALA A 36 -2.19 20.12 1.86
N PHE A 37 -3.33 20.15 1.17
CA PHE A 37 -3.49 20.88 -0.08
C PHE A 37 -3.32 22.40 0.11
N TYR A 38 -3.85 22.98 1.18
CA TYR A 38 -3.62 24.39 1.49
C TYR A 38 -2.14 24.67 1.77
N VAL A 39 -1.49 23.85 2.60
CA VAL A 39 -0.07 23.97 2.97
C VAL A 39 0.86 23.78 1.77
N SER A 40 0.47 23.03 0.74
CA SER A 40 1.32 22.81 -0.44
C SER A 40 1.66 24.10 -1.20
N PHE A 41 0.88 25.16 -1.03
CA PHE A 41 1.14 26.49 -1.60
C PHE A 41 2.07 27.36 -0.75
N TYR A 42 2.52 26.85 0.39
CA TYR A 42 3.37 27.56 1.34
C TYR A 42 4.72 26.87 1.50
N SER A 43 5.76 27.67 1.73
CA SER A 43 7.05 27.19 2.20
C SER A 43 6.98 27.13 3.71
N TRP A 44 6.89 25.92 4.25
CA TRP A 44 6.77 25.69 5.69
C TRP A 44 7.57 24.46 6.12
N ASN A 45 8.45 24.64 7.10
CA ASN A 45 9.27 23.58 7.69
C ASN A 45 8.94 23.35 9.17
N MET A 46 7.74 23.75 9.61
CA MET A 46 7.23 23.71 10.99
C MET A 46 8.01 24.56 12.02
N ILE A 47 9.22 25.03 11.71
CA ILE A 47 10.06 25.85 12.59
C ILE A 47 9.90 27.34 12.28
N ARG A 48 9.85 27.69 10.98
CA ARG A 48 9.72 29.08 10.52
C ARG A 48 8.25 29.42 10.24
N PRO A 49 7.88 30.72 10.28
CA PRO A 49 6.56 31.16 9.85
C PRO A 49 6.25 30.70 8.43
N MET A 50 4.99 30.33 8.21
CA MET A 50 4.50 29.87 6.93
C MET A 50 4.52 31.02 5.90
N ARG A 51 5.25 30.84 4.78
CA ARG A 51 5.35 31.86 3.72
C ARG A 51 4.63 31.39 2.47
N PHE A 52 3.70 32.17 1.94
CA PHE A 52 3.02 31.84 0.69
C PHE A 52 4.01 31.90 -0.47
N VAL A 53 4.10 30.81 -1.24
CA VAL A 53 4.98 30.68 -2.41
C VAL A 53 4.22 30.27 -3.68
N GLY A 54 2.90 30.15 -3.61
CA GLY A 54 2.06 29.74 -4.74
C GLY A 54 2.50 28.37 -5.29
N PHE A 55 2.76 28.30 -6.59
CA PHE A 55 3.11 27.06 -7.28
C PHE A 55 4.61 26.71 -7.25
N GLN A 56 5.46 27.46 -6.55
CA GLN A 56 6.90 27.22 -6.55
C GLN A 56 7.28 25.82 -6.04
N ASN A 57 6.54 25.28 -5.07
CA ASN A 57 6.78 23.91 -4.57
C ASN A 57 6.57 22.87 -5.67
N TYR A 58 5.54 23.04 -6.51
CA TYR A 58 5.27 22.17 -7.65
C TYR A 58 6.33 22.30 -8.74
N GLN A 59 6.77 23.53 -9.05
CA GLN A 59 7.86 23.74 -10.01
C GLN A 59 9.14 23.03 -9.57
N ARG A 60 9.53 23.17 -8.30
CA ARG A 60 10.68 22.47 -7.72
C ARG A 60 10.51 20.95 -7.80
N LEU A 61 9.33 20.45 -7.45
CA LEU A 61 9.01 19.02 -7.50
C LEU A 61 9.18 18.45 -8.91
N PHE A 62 8.56 19.06 -9.91
CA PHE A 62 8.63 18.58 -11.29
C PHE A 62 10.00 18.79 -11.95
N SER A 63 10.83 19.71 -11.45
CA SER A 63 12.22 19.88 -11.88
C SER A 63 13.21 18.92 -11.20
N SER A 64 12.79 18.19 -10.17
CA SER A 64 13.68 17.32 -9.40
C SER A 64 13.86 15.95 -10.08
N ALA A 65 15.10 15.56 -10.32
CA ALA A 65 15.43 14.22 -10.81
C ALA A 65 15.02 13.13 -9.81
N ASP A 66 15.15 13.41 -8.50
CA ASP A 66 14.77 12.47 -7.44
C ASP A 66 13.27 12.18 -7.47
N PHE A 67 12.45 13.19 -7.74
CA PHE A 67 10.99 13.01 -7.87
C PHE A 67 10.64 12.04 -8.99
N TRP A 68 11.23 12.23 -10.18
CA TRP A 68 11.00 11.35 -11.32
C TRP A 68 11.55 9.95 -11.08
N ASN A 69 12.72 9.83 -10.45
CA ASN A 69 13.27 8.54 -10.07
C ASN A 69 12.34 7.80 -9.10
N SER A 70 11.89 8.45 -8.02
CA SER A 70 10.94 7.86 -7.07
C SER A 70 9.62 7.46 -7.74
N LEU A 71 9.12 8.27 -8.68
CA LEU A 71 7.91 7.96 -9.43
C LEU A 71 8.09 6.74 -10.34
N SER A 72 9.22 6.64 -11.03
CA SER A 72 9.57 5.48 -11.87
C SER A 72 9.71 4.21 -11.04
N VAL A 73 10.43 4.26 -9.92
CA VAL A 73 10.56 3.15 -8.99
C VAL A 73 9.19 2.72 -8.45
N THR A 74 8.34 3.66 -8.06
CA THR A 74 6.96 3.37 -7.61
C THR A 74 6.14 2.71 -8.71
N GLY A 75 6.26 3.19 -9.95
CA GLY A 75 5.60 2.60 -11.11
C GLY A 75 6.06 1.15 -11.36
N ILE A 76 7.38 0.91 -11.38
CA ILE A 76 7.96 -0.43 -11.54
C ILE A 76 7.50 -1.34 -10.40
N TYR A 77 7.50 -0.85 -9.16
CA TYR A 77 7.03 -1.59 -8.00
C TYR A 77 5.55 -1.99 -8.14
N ILE A 78 4.66 -1.05 -8.52
CA ILE A 78 3.24 -1.33 -8.72
C ILE A 78 3.05 -2.38 -9.83
N LEU A 79 3.73 -2.23 -10.96
CA LEU A 79 3.64 -3.19 -12.06
C LEU A 79 4.17 -4.57 -11.65
N GLY A 80 5.27 -4.63 -10.90
CA GLY A 80 5.89 -5.87 -10.43
C GLY A 80 5.14 -6.55 -9.29
N THR A 81 4.30 -5.83 -8.55
CA THR A 81 3.60 -6.39 -7.38
C THR A 81 2.10 -6.53 -7.59
N VAL A 82 1.41 -5.47 -8.01
CA VAL A 82 -0.06 -5.44 -8.10
C VAL A 82 -0.56 -6.34 -9.21
N ILE A 83 0.01 -6.23 -10.42
CA ILE A 83 -0.44 -7.03 -11.57
C ILE A 83 -0.25 -8.53 -11.29
N PRO A 84 0.95 -9.01 -10.89
CA PRO A 84 1.12 -10.43 -10.56
C PRO A 84 0.25 -10.88 -9.40
N SER A 85 0.05 -10.06 -8.37
CA SER A 85 -0.81 -10.43 -7.24
C SER A 85 -2.27 -10.65 -7.65
N VAL A 86 -2.80 -9.79 -8.53
CA VAL A 86 -4.16 -9.95 -9.06
C VAL A 86 -4.24 -11.19 -9.97
N VAL A 87 -3.28 -11.36 -10.88
CA VAL A 87 -3.27 -12.50 -11.81
C VAL A 87 -3.15 -13.83 -11.05
N ILE A 88 -2.16 -13.95 -10.17
CA ILE A 88 -1.94 -15.15 -9.34
C ILE A 88 -3.16 -15.38 -8.43
N GLY A 89 -3.68 -14.33 -7.81
CA GLY A 89 -4.87 -14.41 -6.96
C GLY A 89 -6.10 -14.95 -7.70
N LEU A 90 -6.35 -14.45 -8.92
CA LEU A 90 -7.45 -14.93 -9.77
C LEU A 90 -7.22 -16.37 -10.25
N LEU A 91 -5.99 -16.72 -10.64
CA LEU A 91 -5.66 -18.09 -11.05
C LEU A 91 -5.87 -19.08 -9.91
N LEU A 92 -5.39 -18.75 -8.70
CA LEU A 92 -5.58 -19.58 -7.51
C LEU A 92 -7.06 -19.66 -7.11
N ALA A 93 -7.80 -18.55 -7.19
CA ALA A 93 -9.24 -18.52 -6.91
C ALA A 93 -10.01 -19.39 -7.90
N ALA A 94 -9.70 -19.30 -9.20
CA ALA A 94 -10.31 -20.11 -10.24
C ALA A 94 -10.00 -21.59 -10.03
N LEU A 95 -8.74 -21.95 -9.74
CA LEU A 95 -8.31 -23.31 -9.46
C LEU A 95 -9.10 -23.89 -8.28
N LEU A 96 -9.16 -23.18 -7.15
CA LEU A 96 -9.89 -23.63 -5.95
C LEU A 96 -11.41 -23.69 -6.13
N ASN A 97 -11.96 -23.04 -7.15
CA ASN A 97 -13.39 -23.12 -7.44
C ASN A 97 -13.77 -24.43 -8.16
N ILE A 98 -12.79 -25.16 -8.71
CA ILE A 98 -13.03 -26.38 -9.49
C ILE A 98 -13.53 -27.53 -8.60
N GLU A 99 -14.56 -28.23 -9.06
CA GLU A 99 -15.31 -29.19 -8.24
C GLU A 99 -14.50 -30.39 -7.72
N TRP A 100 -13.54 -30.88 -8.51
CA TRP A 100 -12.77 -32.10 -8.21
C TRP A 100 -11.57 -31.90 -7.27
N ILE A 101 -11.27 -30.67 -6.85
CA ILE A 101 -10.19 -30.42 -5.88
C ILE A 101 -10.64 -30.87 -4.49
N LYS A 102 -10.01 -31.93 -3.99
CA LYS A 102 -10.13 -32.40 -2.60
C LYS A 102 -9.21 -31.56 -1.71
N GLY A 103 -9.68 -31.16 -0.53
CA GLY A 103 -8.88 -30.40 0.45
C GLY A 103 -8.92 -28.87 0.31
N ARG A 104 -9.92 -28.29 -0.37
CA ARG A 104 -10.07 -26.82 -0.56
C ARG A 104 -9.98 -26.01 0.73
N GLY A 105 -10.46 -26.56 1.85
CA GLY A 105 -10.36 -25.91 3.17
C GLY A 105 -8.92 -25.68 3.59
N ILE A 106 -8.04 -26.68 3.44
CA ILE A 106 -6.62 -26.57 3.80
C ILE A 106 -5.91 -25.55 2.92
N PHE A 107 -6.11 -25.61 1.60
CA PHE A 107 -5.50 -24.66 0.68
C PHE A 107 -5.96 -23.22 0.94
N ARG A 108 -7.26 -23.00 1.18
CA ARG A 108 -7.74 -21.66 1.59
C ARG A 108 -7.03 -21.19 2.86
N THR A 109 -6.96 -22.02 3.89
CA THR A 109 -6.27 -21.63 5.13
C THR A 109 -4.80 -21.26 4.88
N LEU A 110 -4.05 -22.08 4.13
CA LEU A 110 -2.64 -21.81 3.82
C LEU A 110 -2.45 -20.49 3.06
N PHE A 111 -3.30 -20.18 2.08
CA PHE A 111 -3.21 -18.92 1.32
C PHE A 111 -3.62 -17.69 2.15
N TYR A 112 -4.47 -17.86 3.17
CA TYR A 112 -4.90 -16.75 4.03
C TYR A 112 -3.93 -16.48 5.19
N ILE A 113 -3.09 -17.44 5.61
CA ILE A 113 -2.12 -17.24 6.70
C ILE A 113 -1.23 -16.01 6.49
N PRO A 114 -0.61 -15.78 5.32
CA PRO A 114 0.24 -14.60 5.11
C PRO A 114 -0.52 -13.28 5.24
N VAL A 115 -1.79 -13.25 4.85
CA VAL A 115 -2.65 -12.04 4.90
C VAL A 115 -2.95 -11.62 6.33
N ILE A 116 -3.04 -12.60 7.24
CA ILE A 116 -3.33 -12.36 8.66
C ILE A 116 -2.05 -12.10 9.46
N THR A 117 -0.87 -12.40 8.87
CA THR A 117 0.42 -12.17 9.52
C THR A 117 0.73 -10.68 9.61
N SER A 118 1.23 -10.22 10.76
CA SER A 118 1.63 -8.83 10.93
C SER A 118 2.74 -8.44 9.95
N MET A 119 2.55 -7.31 9.25
CA MET A 119 3.55 -6.80 8.31
C MET A 119 4.90 -6.52 9.00
N ALA A 120 4.90 -6.12 10.27
CA ALA A 120 6.12 -5.94 11.05
C ALA A 120 6.86 -7.26 11.28
N ALA A 121 6.13 -8.32 11.64
CA ALA A 121 6.74 -9.65 11.84
C ALA A 121 7.28 -10.21 10.51
N ALA A 122 6.52 -10.07 9.43
CA ALA A 122 6.96 -10.45 8.10
C ALA A 122 8.24 -9.70 7.69
N ALA A 123 8.31 -8.39 7.93
CA ALA A 123 9.49 -7.58 7.62
C ALA A 123 10.75 -8.05 8.39
N VAL A 124 10.61 -8.42 9.67
CA VAL A 124 11.72 -8.96 10.45
C VAL A 124 12.20 -10.31 9.91
N ILE A 125 11.26 -11.21 9.57
CA ILE A 125 11.59 -12.52 9.00
C ILE A 125 12.31 -12.34 7.67
N TRP A 126 11.78 -11.50 6.77
CA TRP A 126 12.42 -11.22 5.48
C TRP A 126 13.77 -10.53 5.64
N GLY A 127 13.92 -9.62 6.60
CA GLY A 127 15.21 -9.00 6.92
C GLY A 127 16.26 -10.04 7.32
N TRP A 128 15.88 -11.01 8.15
CA TRP A 128 16.78 -12.11 8.53
C TRP A 128 17.10 -13.04 7.35
N LEU A 129 16.12 -13.34 6.49
CA LEU A 129 16.31 -14.18 5.31
C LEU A 129 17.26 -13.55 4.28
N TYR A 130 17.19 -12.24 4.10
CA TYR A 130 18.01 -11.47 3.15
C TYR A 130 19.34 -10.98 3.72
N GLU A 131 19.67 -11.32 4.96
CA GLU A 131 20.91 -10.90 5.58
C GLU A 131 22.13 -11.41 4.79
N PRO A 132 23.08 -10.54 4.40
CA PRO A 132 24.12 -10.91 3.45
C PRO A 132 25.05 -12.06 3.91
N ASN A 133 25.29 -12.16 5.22
CA ASN A 133 26.32 -13.03 5.78
C ASN A 133 25.84 -14.43 6.17
N PHE A 134 24.60 -14.54 6.68
CA PHE A 134 24.03 -15.80 7.19
C PHE A 134 22.57 -16.01 6.80
N GLY A 135 22.02 -15.14 5.95
CA GLY A 135 20.65 -15.26 5.46
C GLY A 135 20.46 -16.53 4.63
N LEU A 136 19.33 -17.19 4.83
CA LEU A 136 19.01 -18.44 4.12
C LEU A 136 19.02 -18.26 2.60
N VAL A 137 18.64 -17.09 2.10
CA VAL A 137 18.59 -16.80 0.65
C VAL A 137 20.00 -16.89 0.04
N ASN A 138 20.98 -16.21 0.63
CA ASN A 138 22.37 -16.29 0.15
C ASN A 138 22.99 -17.67 0.39
N TYR A 139 22.64 -18.34 1.49
CA TYR A 139 23.07 -19.71 1.72
C TYR A 139 22.63 -20.63 0.58
N PHE A 140 21.36 -20.59 0.17
CA PHE A 140 20.88 -21.40 -0.96
C PHE A 140 21.55 -21.02 -2.28
N LEU A 141 21.83 -19.74 -2.52
CA LEU A 141 22.52 -19.29 -3.73
C LEU A 141 23.98 -19.72 -3.78
N SER A 142 24.64 -19.82 -2.63
CA SER A 142 26.02 -20.29 -2.53
C SER A 142 26.18 -21.75 -2.98
N ILE A 143 25.14 -22.59 -2.84
CA ILE A 143 25.10 -23.97 -3.34
C ILE A 143 25.24 -24.00 -4.87
N PHE A 144 24.72 -22.97 -5.55
CA PHE A 144 24.82 -22.81 -7.00
C PHE A 144 26.05 -21.98 -7.44
N GLY A 145 26.96 -21.67 -6.51
CA GLY A 145 28.19 -20.92 -6.78
C GLY A 145 28.02 -19.42 -6.93
N ILE A 146 26.87 -18.86 -6.54
CA ILE A 146 26.60 -17.42 -6.59
C ILE A 146 27.15 -16.75 -5.31
N ASN A 147 27.95 -15.69 -5.48
CA ASN A 147 28.50 -14.92 -4.37
C ASN A 147 27.41 -14.18 -3.58
N ASN A 148 27.69 -13.87 -2.31
CA ASN A 148 26.74 -13.20 -1.42
C ASN A 148 26.28 -11.84 -1.98
N ILE A 149 24.97 -11.72 -2.23
CA ILE A 149 24.33 -10.49 -2.71
C ILE A 149 23.83 -9.68 -1.51
N LYS A 150 24.07 -8.36 -1.52
CA LYS A 150 23.56 -7.43 -0.50
C LYS A 150 22.18 -6.90 -0.87
N TRP A 151 21.17 -7.78 -0.81
CA TRP A 151 19.80 -7.53 -1.29
C TRP A 151 19.17 -6.21 -0.84
N LEU A 152 19.44 -5.78 0.40
CA LEU A 152 18.83 -4.59 1.01
C LEU A 152 19.71 -3.33 0.91
N SER A 153 20.93 -3.44 0.40
CA SER A 153 21.89 -2.33 0.40
C SER A 153 22.51 -2.05 -0.97
N ASP A 154 22.30 -2.94 -1.94
CA ASP A 154 22.78 -2.78 -3.31
C ASP A 154 21.65 -2.21 -4.18
N PRO A 155 21.77 -0.97 -4.70
CA PRO A 155 20.74 -0.33 -5.54
C PRO A 155 20.36 -1.09 -6.81
N ASN A 156 21.18 -2.07 -7.25
CA ASN A 156 20.83 -2.92 -8.39
C ASN A 156 19.81 -4.01 -8.03
N TYR A 157 19.73 -4.38 -6.75
CA TYR A 157 18.88 -5.47 -6.24
C TYR A 157 17.80 -4.98 -5.30
N SER A 158 18.03 -3.88 -4.58
CA SER A 158 16.99 -3.17 -3.86
C SER A 158 16.27 -2.23 -4.83
N LEU A 159 14.94 -2.35 -4.92
CA LEU A 159 14.10 -1.36 -5.59
C LEU A 159 14.05 -0.02 -4.79
N LEU A 160 15.04 0.25 -3.93
CA LEU A 160 15.22 1.42 -3.08
C LEU A 160 16.70 1.66 -2.82
#